data_AF-X1BCA2-F1
#
_entry.id   AF-X1BCA2-F1
#
_cell.length_a   1.000
_cell.length_b   1.000
_cell.length_c   1.000
_cell.angle_alpha   90.00
_cell.angle_beta   90.00
_cell.angle_gamma   90.00
#
_symmetry.space_group_name_H-M   'P 1'
#
loop_
_entity.id
_entity.type
_entity.pdbx_description
1 polymer ?
#
loop_
_entity_poly.entity_id
_entity_poly.type
_entity_poly.pdbx_seq_one_letter_code
_entity_poly.pdbx_strand_id
1 'polypeptide(L)'
;GKYTIWTVPMDKSWKVMFNSEQYEWGVNEKMEPMWDPNYDVMEIEVPTKQLNEIVEDFTIAFDNTTGNLKLCMAWDSTKIEVPIEERNSKRP
;
A
#
# COMPACT_ATOMS: atom_id res chain seq x y z
N GLY A 1 12.18 7.40 -5.22
CA GLY A 1 12.80 6.17 -5.74
C GLY A 1 11.81 5.44 -6.63
N LYS A 2 12.18 4.28 -7.15
CA LYS A 2 11.26 3.32 -7.77
C LYS A 2 11.06 2.17 -6.78
N TYR A 3 9.82 1.77 -6.55
CA TYR A 3 9.48 0.72 -5.59
C TYR A 3 8.34 -0.13 -6.15
N THR A 4 8.25 -1.38 -5.74
CA THR A 4 7.03 -2.19 -5.85
C THR A 4 6.27 -2.14 -4.53
N ILE A 5 4.93 -2.21 -4.61
CA ILE A 5 4.06 -2.23 -3.43
C ILE A 5 3.48 -3.63 -3.29
N TRP A 6 3.60 -4.18 -2.10
CA TRP A 6 3.06 -5.48 -1.72
C TRP A 6 2.18 -5.31 -0.49
N THR A 7 1.12 -6.08 -0.39
CA THR A 7 0.20 -6.02 0.73
C THR A 7 -0.17 -7.40 1.23
N VAL A 8 -0.34 -7.52 2.54
CA VAL A 8 -0.98 -8.68 3.18
C VAL A 8 -2.29 -8.19 3.80
N PRO A 9 -3.43 -8.35 3.13
CA PRO A 9 -4.72 -7.93 3.66
C PRO A 9 -5.18 -8.89 4.78
N MET A 10 -5.61 -8.33 5.90
CA MET A 10 -6.27 -9.05 7.00
C MET A 10 -7.54 -8.31 7.41
N ASP A 11 -8.41 -8.95 8.19
CA ASP A 11 -9.76 -8.44 8.52
C ASP A 11 -9.77 -7.07 9.21
N LYS A 12 -8.76 -6.77 10.03
CA LYS A 12 -8.70 -5.55 10.86
C LYS A 12 -7.61 -4.57 10.45
N SER A 13 -6.61 -5.07 9.73
CA SER A 13 -5.42 -4.31 9.37
C SER A 13 -4.79 -4.92 8.13
N TRP A 14 -4.09 -4.10 7.37
CA TRP A 14 -3.29 -4.55 6.24
C TRP A 14 -1.85 -4.23 6.52
N LYS A 15 -0.97 -5.19 6.24
CA LYS A 15 0.46 -4.90 6.12
C LYS A 15 0.72 -4.39 4.72
N VAL A 16 1.46 -3.30 4.61
CA VAL A 16 1.85 -2.66 3.36
C VAL A 16 3.37 -2.57 3.36
N MET A 17 3.98 -3.15 2.34
CA MET A 17 5.42 -3.18 2.16
C MET A 17 5.81 -2.43 0.89
N PHE A 18 6.86 -1.62 1.01
CA PHE A 18 7.54 -1.01 -0.12
C PHE A 18 8.85 -1.76 -0.33
N ASN A 19 9.00 -2.37 -1.50
CA ASN A 19 10.15 -3.17 -1.85
C ASN A 19 10.98 -2.44 -2.93
N SER A 20 12.30 -2.45 -2.81
CA SER A 20 13.19 -1.74 -3.76
C SER A 20 13.38 -2.45 -5.09
N GLU A 21 13.06 -3.74 -5.18
CA GLU A 21 13.21 -4.54 -6.38
C GLU A 21 11.93 -4.58 -7.23
N GLN A 22 12.08 -5.05 -8.46
CA GLN A 22 10.98 -5.23 -9.42
C GLN A 22 10.88 -6.70 -9.81
N TYR A 23 9.65 -7.21 -9.83
CA TYR A 23 9.36 -8.61 -10.09
C TYR A 23 8.27 -8.74 -11.15
N GLU A 24 8.17 -9.91 -11.77
CA GLU A 24 7.01 -10.27 -12.57
C GLU A 24 5.76 -10.40 -11.70
N TRP A 25 4.59 -10.22 -12.32
CA TRP A 25 3.33 -10.32 -11.60
C TRP A 25 2.98 -11.78 -11.28
N GLY A 26 2.52 -12.02 -10.05
CA GLY A 26 1.99 -13.31 -9.62
C GLY A 26 2.95 -14.09 -8.74
N VAL A 27 3.03 -15.39 -8.99
CA VAL A 27 3.74 -16.37 -8.16
C VAL A 27 4.75 -17.14 -8.99
N ASN A 28 5.79 -17.65 -8.32
CA ASN A 28 6.76 -18.54 -8.94
C ASN A 28 6.16 -19.95 -9.20
N GLU A 29 6.95 -20.85 -9.78
CA GLU A 29 6.57 -22.25 -10.03
C GLU A 29 6.12 -23.01 -8.76
N LYS A 30 6.48 -22.52 -7.58
CA LYS A 30 6.12 -23.09 -6.27
C LYS A 30 4.90 -22.42 -5.64
N MET A 31 4.19 -21.56 -6.37
CA MET A 31 3.04 -20.79 -5.89
C MET A 31 3.38 -19.81 -4.75
N GLU A 32 4.65 -19.41 -4.65
CA GLU A 32 5.10 -18.41 -3.69
C GLU A 32 5.10 -17.03 -4.36
N PRO A 33 4.76 -15.95 -3.64
CA PRO A 33 4.87 -14.60 -4.16
C PRO A 33 6.29 -14.34 -4.69
N MET A 34 6.39 -13.65 -5.82
CA MET A 34 7.69 -13.30 -6.41
C MET A 34 8.53 -12.34 -5.54
N TRP A 35 7.89 -11.68 -4.56
CA TRP A 35 8.52 -10.75 -3.64
C TRP A 35 9.52 -11.41 -2.69
N ASP A 36 10.69 -10.78 -2.53
CA ASP A 36 11.68 -11.12 -1.51
C ASP A 36 11.64 -10.09 -0.34
N PRO A 37 11.26 -10.51 0.88
CA PRO A 37 11.20 -9.64 2.06
C PRO A 37 12.52 -8.96 2.42
N ASN A 38 13.67 -9.50 2.00
CA ASN A 38 14.99 -8.90 2.32
C ASN A 38 15.19 -7.53 1.65
N TYR A 39 14.39 -7.23 0.62
CA TYR A 39 14.42 -5.96 -0.11
C TYR A 39 13.29 -5.01 0.30
N ASP A 40 12.55 -5.35 1.37
CA ASP A 40 11.58 -4.44 1.96
C ASP A 40 12.30 -3.29 2.65
N VAL A 41 12.17 -2.10 2.07
CA VAL A 41 12.74 -0.88 2.65
C VAL A 41 11.83 -0.30 3.73
N MET A 42 10.56 -0.69 3.76
CA MET A 42 9.57 -0.28 4.74
C MET A 42 8.42 -1.29 4.79
N GLU A 43 8.01 -1.64 6.01
CA GLU A 43 6.75 -2.34 6.30
C GLU A 43 5.95 -1.49 7.29
N ILE A 44 4.65 -1.31 7.01
CA ILE A 44 3.72 -0.62 7.90
C ILE A 44 2.42 -1.39 7.98
N GLU A 45 1.88 -1.51 9.19
CA GLU A 45 0.55 -2.08 9.42
C GLU A 45 -0.46 -0.94 9.65
N VAL A 46 -1.50 -0.90 8.81
CA VAL A 46 -2.54 0.14 8.85
C VAL A 46 -3.92 -0.48 9.07
N PRO A 47 -4.79 0.13 9.90
CA PRO A 47 -6.11 -0.42 10.17
C PRO A 47 -7.04 -0.27 8.96
N THR A 48 -7.93 -1.24 8.79
CA THR A 48 -9.03 -1.17 7.82
C THR A 48 -10.12 -0.19 8.29
N LYS A 49 -10.71 0.52 7.33
CA LYS A 49 -11.89 1.36 7.51
C LYS A 49 -13.02 0.78 6.66
N GLN A 50 -14.22 0.75 7.23
CA GLN A 50 -15.40 0.39 6.48
C GLN A 50 -15.90 1.59 5.67
N LEU A 51 -16.26 1.34 4.43
CA LEU A 51 -16.88 2.28 3.51
C LEU A 51 -18.39 2.11 3.55
N ASN A 52 -19.11 3.21 3.33
CA ASN A 52 -20.56 3.21 3.18
C ASN A 52 -21.01 2.79 1.78
N GLU A 53 -20.11 2.89 0.80
CA GLU A 53 -20.33 2.57 -0.60
C GLU A 53 -19.32 1.49 -1.03
N ILE A 54 -19.76 0.60 -1.93
CA ILE A 54 -18.94 -0.50 -2.44
C ILE A 54 -18.04 0.03 -3.56
N VAL A 55 -16.76 -0.33 -3.49
CA VAL A 55 -15.75 -0.06 -4.52
C VAL A 55 -15.47 -1.35 -5.29
N GLU A 56 -16.05 -1.48 -6.48
CA GLU A 56 -15.95 -2.71 -7.29
C GLU A 56 -14.52 -2.97 -7.78
N ASP A 57 -13.85 -1.93 -8.31
CA ASP A 57 -12.50 -2.01 -8.83
C ASP A 57 -11.48 -1.64 -7.75
N PHE A 58 -10.49 -2.52 -7.53
CA PHE A 58 -9.40 -2.22 -6.60
C PHE A 58 -8.70 -0.91 -6.99
N THR A 59 -8.87 0.10 -6.16
CA THR A 59 -8.49 1.49 -6.45
C THR A 59 -7.37 1.93 -5.54
N ILE A 60 -6.31 2.47 -6.13
CA ILE A 60 -5.21 3.13 -5.43
C ILE A 60 -5.21 4.61 -5.80
N ALA A 61 -5.26 5.51 -4.81
CA ALA A 61 -5.30 6.94 -5.03
C ALA A 61 -4.58 7.73 -3.94
N PHE A 62 -4.11 8.94 -4.27
CA PHE A 62 -3.62 9.89 -3.28
C PHE A 62 -4.76 10.80 -2.82
N ASP A 63 -4.90 10.97 -1.50
CA ASP A 63 -5.84 11.89 -0.87
C ASP A 63 -5.06 12.93 -0.06
N ASN A 64 -5.31 14.22 -0.34
CA ASN A 64 -4.72 15.35 0.37
C ASN A 64 -5.78 16.38 0.80
N THR A 65 -7.04 15.98 0.88
CA THR A 65 -8.16 16.90 1.15
C THR A 65 -8.10 17.53 2.54
N THR A 66 -7.52 16.83 3.52
CA THR A 66 -7.42 17.30 4.91
C THR A 66 -6.07 17.93 5.26
N GLY A 67 -5.22 18.20 4.26
CA GLY A 67 -3.85 18.72 4.44
C GLY A 67 -2.81 17.67 4.90
N ASN A 68 -3.23 16.42 5.08
CA ASN A 68 -2.33 15.28 5.34
C ASN A 68 -2.41 14.36 4.13
N LEU A 69 -1.30 14.22 3.40
CA LEU A 69 -1.22 13.34 2.24
C LEU A 69 -1.31 11.87 2.67
N LYS A 70 -2.16 11.12 1.98
CA LYS A 70 -2.38 9.69 2.22
C LYS A 70 -2.40 8.93 0.91
N LEU A 71 -1.82 7.74 0.90
CA LEU A 71 -2.06 6.75 -0.13
C LEU A 71 -3.22 5.86 0.33
N CYS A 72 -4.35 5.97 -0.36
CA CYS A 72 -5.54 5.19 -0.12
C CYS A 72 -5.56 3.97 -1.02
N MET A 73 -5.92 2.81 -0.46
CA MET A 73 -6.27 1.61 -1.22
C MET A 73 -7.67 1.17 -0.79
N ALA A 74 -8.56 0.91 -1.74
CA ALA A 74 -9.95 0.57 -1.47
C ALA A 74 -10.48 -0.51 -2.42
N TRP A 75 -11.27 -1.43 -1.86
CA TRP A 75 -12.01 -2.46 -2.59
C TRP A 75 -13.14 -3.02 -1.73
N ASP A 76 -14.25 -3.39 -2.37
CA ASP A 76 -15.50 -3.74 -1.74
C ASP A 76 -15.91 -2.66 -0.70
N SER A 77 -16.24 -3.04 0.54
CA SER A 77 -16.52 -2.10 1.62
C SER A 77 -15.26 -1.72 2.42
N THR A 78 -14.06 -2.11 2.01
CA THR A 78 -12.83 -1.92 2.79
C THR A 78 -11.91 -0.86 2.20
N LYS A 79 -11.39 0.02 3.06
CA LYS A 79 -10.36 1.01 2.73
C LYS A 79 -9.23 0.98 3.74
N ILE A 80 -8.01 1.20 3.29
CA ILE A 80 -6.87 1.55 4.13
C ILE A 80 -6.29 2.91 3.72
N GLU A 81 -5.63 3.57 4.66
CA GLU A 81 -4.99 4.87 4.47
C GLU A 81 -3.56 4.79 5.00
N VAL A 82 -2.58 4.77 4.09
CA VAL A 82 -1.16 4.83 4.45
C VAL A 82 -0.76 6.30 4.50
N PRO A 83 -0.35 6.83 5.67
CA PRO A 83 0.11 8.21 5.77
C PRO A 83 1.43 8.37 5.02
N ILE A 84 1.55 9.43 4.21
CA ILE A 84 2.77 9.74 3.46
C ILE A 84 3.12 11.20 3.67
N GLU A 85 4.40 11.47 3.89
CA GLU A 85 4.92 12.82 3.94
C GLU A 85 5.69 13.13 2.65
N GLU A 86 5.40 14.28 2.05
CA GLU A 86 6.25 14.79 0.99
C GLU A 86 7.58 15.25 1.60
N ARG A 87 8.69 14.73 1.07
CA ARG A 87 10.01 15.22 1.44
C ARG A 87 10.16 16.65 0.94
N ASN A 88 9.96 17.62 1.83
CA ASN A 88 10.22 19.03 1.57
C ASN A 88 11.71 19.21 1.21
N SER A 89 11.99 19.47 -0.06
CA SER A 89 13.35 19.79 -0.56
C SER A 89 13.82 21.20 -0.18
N LYS A 90 12.97 21.97 0.51
CA LYS A 90 13.30 23.29 1.06
C LYS A 90 13.52 23.21 2.58
N ARG A 91 14.64 22.62 3.00
CA ARG A 91 15.32 23.00 4.24
C ARG A 91 16.81 23.20 3.91
N PRO A 92 17.40 24.36 4.27
CA PRO A 92 18.81 24.66 4.06
C PRO A 92 19.72 23.72 4.84
#